data_AF-A0A0A3IGQ3-F1
#
_entry.id   AF-A0A0A3IGQ3-F1
#
_cell.length_a   1.000
_cell.length_b   1.000
_cell.length_c   1.000
_cell.angle_alpha   90.00
_cell.angle_beta   90.00
_cell.angle_gamma   90.00
#
_symmetry.space_group_name_H-M   'P 1'
#
loop_
_entity.id
_entity.type
_entity.pdbx_description
1 polymer ?
#
loop_
_entity_poly.entity_id
_entity_poly.type
_entity_poly.pdbx_seq_one_letter_code
_entity_poly.pdbx_strand_id
1 'polypeptide(L)'
;MKKQTLLFTSALSAMLLLAACNTTEKDDTPVDDQTTGSVDETTKTEDGSNENKEETANGSSEDTTEENAGKDVENTLPSIQYEDENGQKKESKLSWTTSPEQDYEIALAEGFSLTAEEPGRDMVTYNANDQISMRVETFSKDDTDYEEKARETESTVGLTAPDGQYQPYDIQSLVEKNKEIQHATGFIATFAEDDDQVVTVIYEKDSKIVRLTVFDRTSSKVTNALLEMGLTVK
;
A
#
# COMPACT_ATOMS: atom_id res chain seq x y z
N MET A 1 -8.13 -3.87 -69.20
CA MET A 1 -7.46 -2.70 -69.80
C MET A 1 -8.11 -1.44 -69.23
N LYS A 2 -7.44 -0.32 -68.94
CA LYS A 2 -6.06 0.10 -69.22
C LYS A 2 -5.24 0.29 -67.93
N LYS A 3 -3.92 0.33 -68.03
CA LYS A 3 -3.01 0.87 -66.99
C LYS A 3 -2.77 2.36 -67.25
N GLN A 4 -2.59 3.17 -66.22
CA GLN A 4 -1.59 4.25 -66.20
C GLN A 4 -0.94 4.31 -64.80
N THR A 5 0.28 4.83 -64.74
CA THR A 5 1.22 4.77 -63.60
C THR A 5 2.05 6.07 -63.56
N LEU A 6 3.00 6.14 -62.62
CA LEU A 6 3.86 7.30 -62.26
C LEU A 6 3.13 8.28 -61.32
N LEU A 7 3.54 8.45 -60.05
CA LEU A 7 4.86 8.82 -59.47
C LEU A 7 5.13 10.32 -59.57
N PHE A 8 5.35 10.98 -58.42
CA PHE A 8 6.62 11.64 -58.08
C PHE A 8 6.67 12.02 -56.57
N THR A 9 7.83 11.74 -55.95
CA THR A 9 8.58 12.49 -54.92
C THR A 9 8.00 13.78 -54.31
N SER A 10 8.40 14.26 -53.13
CA SER A 10 9.22 13.77 -51.99
C SER A 10 9.36 14.96 -51.03
N ALA A 11 9.26 14.79 -49.71
CA ALA A 11 9.55 15.85 -48.73
C ALA A 11 9.99 15.26 -47.38
N LEU A 12 11.29 15.01 -47.23
CA LEU A 12 11.91 14.55 -45.99
C LEU A 12 12.31 15.75 -45.12
N SER A 13 11.65 15.98 -44.00
CA SER A 13 12.05 16.93 -42.94
C SER A 13 11.19 16.71 -41.68
N ALA A 14 11.70 16.77 -40.45
CA ALA A 14 13.10 16.74 -40.01
C ALA A 14 13.17 16.12 -38.60
N MET A 15 14.30 15.53 -38.24
CA MET A 15 14.50 14.97 -36.88
C MET A 15 14.75 16.11 -35.88
N LEU A 16 13.97 16.16 -34.80
CA LEU A 16 14.27 17.03 -33.66
C LEU A 16 15.34 16.36 -32.79
N LEU A 17 16.53 16.96 -32.75
CA LEU A 17 17.65 16.50 -31.95
C LEU A 17 17.46 16.92 -30.49
N LEU A 18 17.14 15.96 -29.61
CA LEU A 18 17.25 16.13 -28.17
C LEU A 18 18.72 16.10 -27.75
N ALA A 19 19.41 17.23 -27.90
CA ALA A 19 20.77 17.41 -27.40
C ALA A 19 20.73 17.56 -25.87
N ALA A 20 21.18 16.53 -25.15
CA ALA A 20 21.33 16.59 -23.70
C ALA A 20 22.42 17.60 -23.32
N CYS A 21 22.08 18.57 -22.48
CA CYS A 21 23.00 19.63 -22.07
C CYS A 21 23.26 19.58 -20.56
N ASN A 22 24.21 18.73 -20.16
CA ASN A 22 24.85 18.81 -18.84
C ASN A 22 26.29 18.26 -18.89
N THR A 23 27.25 19.13 -19.20
CA THR A 23 28.68 18.86 -19.03
C THR A 23 29.39 20.15 -18.68
N THR A 24 29.86 20.27 -17.44
CA THR A 24 30.68 21.41 -16.98
C THR A 24 31.94 21.54 -17.83
N GLU A 25 32.35 22.78 -18.08
CA GLU A 25 33.51 23.12 -18.91
C GLU A 25 34.83 22.63 -18.28
N LYS A 26 35.82 22.34 -19.14
CA LYS A 26 37.23 22.21 -18.76
C LYS A 26 37.99 23.41 -19.30
N ASP A 27 38.85 24.01 -18.49
CA ASP A 27 40.00 24.75 -18.98
C ASP A 27 41.16 23.78 -19.25
N ASP A 28 41.87 23.97 -20.36
CA ASP A 28 43.03 23.17 -20.75
C ASP A 28 44.34 23.76 -20.23
N THR A 29 45.28 22.90 -19.82
CA THR A 29 46.70 23.11 -20.13
C THR A 29 47.45 21.76 -20.13
N PRO A 30 48.19 21.40 -21.20
CA PRO A 30 48.68 20.02 -21.39
C PRO A 30 50.14 19.79 -20.98
N VAL A 31 50.45 18.55 -20.60
CA VAL A 31 51.78 17.91 -20.72
C VAL A 31 51.57 16.43 -21.11
N ASP A 32 52.49 15.87 -21.91
CA ASP A 32 52.61 14.43 -22.23
C ASP A 32 52.66 13.54 -20.95
N ASP A 33 52.47 12.21 -20.98
CA ASP A 33 52.80 11.24 -22.05
C ASP A 33 51.99 9.90 -21.92
N GLN A 34 52.19 9.00 -22.90
CA GLN A 34 52.01 7.52 -22.95
C GLN A 34 51.56 6.72 -21.68
N THR A 35 50.89 5.55 -21.74
CA THR A 35 50.28 4.73 -22.83
C THR A 35 49.42 3.58 -22.26
N THR A 36 48.52 3.03 -23.08
CA THR A 36 47.55 1.91 -22.89
C THR A 36 47.98 0.61 -22.15
N GLY A 37 47.00 -0.04 -21.49
CA GLY A 37 47.00 -1.48 -21.08
C GLY A 37 46.70 -1.67 -19.58
N SER A 38 45.73 -2.46 -19.08
CA SER A 38 45.35 -3.87 -19.31
C SER A 38 46.40 -4.90 -18.85
N VAL A 39 46.10 -5.97 -18.11
CA VAL A 39 44.86 -6.46 -17.44
C VAL A 39 45.26 -7.53 -16.38
N ASP A 40 44.47 -7.71 -15.31
CA ASP A 40 44.31 -8.89 -14.40
C ASP A 40 45.49 -9.83 -14.03
N GLU A 41 45.76 -10.06 -12.73
CA GLU A 41 45.96 -11.43 -12.20
C GLU A 41 45.82 -11.61 -10.66
N THR A 42 45.46 -12.84 -10.28
CA THR A 42 45.33 -13.51 -8.96
C THR A 42 46.54 -13.37 -7.99
N THR A 43 46.48 -13.65 -6.66
CA THR A 43 46.37 -15.00 -6.04
C THR A 43 46.19 -14.97 -4.49
N LYS A 44 45.85 -16.14 -3.91
CA LYS A 44 45.71 -16.61 -2.49
C LYS A 44 46.84 -16.21 -1.48
N THR A 45 46.82 -16.49 -0.15
CA THR A 45 46.38 -17.71 0.61
C THR A 45 46.32 -17.53 2.15
N GLU A 46 45.55 -18.40 2.86
CA GLU A 46 45.75 -19.13 4.17
C GLU A 46 46.72 -18.61 5.27
N ASP A 47 46.62 -18.92 6.59
CA ASP A 47 45.60 -19.53 7.51
C ASP A 47 46.14 -19.45 8.99
N GLY A 48 45.30 -19.71 10.01
CA GLY A 48 45.68 -19.97 11.42
C GLY A 48 45.91 -18.73 12.32
N SER A 49 45.19 -18.44 13.43
CA SER A 49 44.63 -19.22 14.56
C SER A 49 45.57 -19.44 15.76
N ASN A 50 45.25 -18.85 16.93
CA ASN A 50 45.14 -19.57 18.22
C ASN A 50 44.41 -18.75 19.33
N GLU A 51 43.98 -19.42 20.40
CA GLU A 51 43.34 -18.88 21.63
C GLU A 51 44.38 -18.57 22.76
N ASN A 52 44.13 -18.32 24.08
CA ASN A 52 42.97 -18.22 25.02
C ASN A 52 43.46 -17.40 26.29
N LYS A 53 42.79 -17.10 27.43
CA LYS A 53 41.48 -17.42 28.09
C LYS A 53 41.12 -16.36 29.18
N GLU A 54 40.20 -16.74 30.08
CA GLU A 54 39.76 -16.21 31.41
C GLU A 54 40.82 -15.51 32.31
N GLU A 55 40.48 -14.64 33.29
CA GLU A 55 39.56 -14.85 34.45
C GLU A 55 38.75 -13.62 34.98
N THR A 56 37.78 -13.96 35.84
CA THR A 56 36.75 -13.20 36.62
C THR A 56 37.21 -12.12 37.62
N ALA A 57 36.33 -11.15 37.98
CA ALA A 57 35.62 -11.12 39.30
C ALA A 57 34.87 -9.81 39.73
N ASN A 58 33.55 -9.92 39.95
CA ASN A 58 32.72 -9.43 41.10
C ASN A 58 32.36 -7.93 41.35
N GLY A 59 31.16 -7.71 41.94
CA GLY A 59 30.59 -6.43 42.45
C GLY A 59 29.36 -5.94 41.66
N SER A 60 28.07 -5.87 42.10
CA SER A 60 27.32 -5.90 43.39
C SER A 60 26.84 -4.53 43.91
N SER A 61 25.57 -4.14 43.64
CA SER A 61 24.56 -3.79 44.67
C SER A 61 23.13 -3.58 44.11
N GLU A 62 22.18 -3.43 45.02
CA GLU A 62 20.73 -3.09 44.96
C GLU A 62 20.16 -2.48 43.65
N ASP A 63 19.02 -2.94 43.12
CA ASP A 63 17.63 -2.89 43.66
C ASP A 63 17.01 -1.47 43.70
N THR A 64 16.21 -1.17 42.67
CA THR A 64 15.01 -0.34 42.78
C THR A 64 13.87 -1.00 42.00
N THR A 65 12.97 -1.66 42.72
CA THR A 65 11.69 -2.12 42.17
C THR A 65 10.77 -0.93 41.91
N GLU A 66 10.65 -0.48 40.64
CA GLU A 66 9.58 0.45 40.24
C GLU A 66 8.41 -0.29 39.56
N GLU A 67 7.40 -0.55 40.38
CA GLU A 67 6.07 -1.04 40.00
C GLU A 67 5.34 0.04 39.19
N ASN A 68 5.67 0.19 37.89
CA ASN A 68 4.88 1.02 37.00
C ASN A 68 3.57 0.30 36.63
N ALA A 69 2.64 0.28 37.58
CA ALA A 69 1.26 -0.15 37.42
C ALA A 69 0.48 0.86 36.54
N GLY A 70 0.95 1.04 35.31
CA GLY A 70 0.16 1.62 34.24
C GLY A 70 -1.14 0.84 34.13
N LYS A 71 -2.26 1.56 34.09
CA LYS A 71 -3.54 0.93 33.78
C LYS A 71 -3.54 0.57 32.30
N ASP A 72 -3.12 -0.66 32.01
CA ASP A 72 -3.64 -1.39 30.86
C ASP A 72 -5.17 -1.49 31.04
N VAL A 73 -5.87 -0.50 30.50
CA VAL A 73 -7.21 -0.72 30.00
C VAL A 73 -7.01 -1.68 28.83
N GLU A 74 -7.07 -2.98 29.13
CA GLU A 74 -7.07 -4.06 28.15
C GLU A 74 -8.26 -3.80 27.22
N ASN A 75 -8.02 -3.05 26.15
CA ASN A 75 -9.04 -2.54 25.25
C ASN A 75 -9.49 -3.70 24.36
N THR A 76 -10.30 -4.57 24.96
CA THR A 76 -10.59 -5.91 24.44
C THR A 76 -11.39 -5.77 23.16
N LEU A 77 -10.70 -5.89 22.04
CA LEU A 77 -11.32 -5.76 20.73
C LEU A 77 -12.46 -6.76 20.58
N PRO A 78 -13.60 -6.36 19.99
CA PRO A 78 -14.72 -7.26 19.76
C PRO A 78 -14.33 -8.37 18.78
N SER A 79 -15.00 -9.51 18.88
CA SER A 79 -15.07 -10.45 17.76
C SER A 79 -15.86 -9.83 16.60
N ILE A 80 -15.45 -10.06 15.36
CA ILE A 80 -16.31 -9.89 14.19
C ILE A 80 -16.93 -11.23 13.78
N GLN A 81 -18.10 -11.18 13.14
CA GLN A 81 -18.75 -12.35 12.53
C GLN A 81 -18.94 -12.09 11.04
N TYR A 82 -18.43 -12.99 10.20
CA TYR A 82 -18.47 -12.86 8.75
C TYR A 82 -18.74 -14.21 8.06
N GLU A 83 -19.05 -14.18 6.77
CA GLU A 83 -19.10 -15.38 5.92
C GLU A 83 -17.86 -15.37 5.02
N ASP A 84 -17.16 -16.51 4.94
CA ASP A 84 -16.03 -16.66 4.00
C ASP A 84 -16.50 -16.76 2.54
N GLU A 85 -15.55 -16.85 1.60
CA GLU A 85 -15.84 -17.02 0.16
C GLU A 85 -16.71 -18.26 -0.17
N ASN A 86 -16.78 -19.23 0.75
CA ASN A 86 -17.59 -20.45 0.63
C ASN A 86 -18.94 -20.33 1.38
N GLY A 87 -19.27 -19.15 1.90
CA GLY A 87 -20.48 -18.89 2.69
C GLY A 87 -20.46 -19.48 4.10
N GLN A 88 -19.30 -19.93 4.60
CA GLN A 88 -19.19 -20.46 5.97
C GLN A 88 -19.06 -19.32 6.97
N LYS A 89 -19.93 -19.32 7.98
CA LYS A 89 -19.85 -18.37 9.09
C LYS A 89 -18.60 -18.59 9.92
N LYS A 90 -17.82 -17.54 10.12
CA LYS A 90 -16.69 -17.44 11.05
C LYS A 90 -17.04 -16.47 12.16
N GLU A 91 -16.47 -16.70 13.34
CA GLU A 91 -16.24 -15.66 14.33
C GLU A 91 -14.74 -15.57 14.54
N SER A 92 -14.18 -14.35 14.56
CA SER A 92 -12.74 -14.14 14.74
C SER A 92 -12.49 -12.93 15.61
N LYS A 93 -11.49 -13.02 16.49
CA LYS A 93 -11.06 -11.90 17.33
C LYS A 93 -10.18 -10.96 16.51
N LEU A 94 -10.39 -9.65 16.65
CA LEU A 94 -9.50 -8.67 16.06
C LEU A 94 -8.24 -8.47 16.91
N SER A 95 -7.13 -8.11 16.27
CA SER A 95 -5.87 -7.69 16.88
C SER A 95 -5.32 -6.45 16.17
N TRP A 96 -4.82 -5.46 16.92
CA TRP A 96 -4.21 -4.27 16.32
C TRP A 96 -2.94 -4.63 15.53
N THR A 97 -2.86 -4.09 14.33
CA THR A 97 -1.75 -4.21 13.38
C THR A 97 -1.38 -2.81 12.92
N THR A 98 -0.16 -2.36 13.23
CA THR A 98 0.39 -1.08 12.77
C THR A 98 0.67 -1.15 11.26
N SER A 99 0.43 -0.06 10.52
CA SER A 99 0.82 0.02 9.11
C SER A 99 2.34 0.00 8.93
N PRO A 100 2.86 -0.68 7.87
CA PRO A 100 4.27 -0.62 7.48
C PRO A 100 4.65 0.65 6.67
N GLU A 101 3.70 1.32 6.01
CA GLU A 101 3.95 2.42 5.05
C GLU A 101 3.35 3.78 5.48
N GLN A 102 2.39 3.78 6.40
CA GLN A 102 1.58 4.94 6.80
C GLN A 102 1.47 5.09 8.33
N ASP A 103 1.14 6.29 8.80
CA ASP A 103 0.83 6.54 10.22
C ASP A 103 -0.60 6.10 10.53
N TYR A 104 -0.84 4.81 10.80
CA TYR A 104 -2.09 4.32 11.40
C TYR A 104 -1.97 2.91 12.01
N GLU A 105 -2.95 2.51 12.82
CA GLU A 105 -3.19 1.08 13.17
C GLU A 105 -4.59 0.61 12.77
N ILE A 106 -4.71 -0.65 12.32
CA ILE A 106 -5.96 -1.31 11.95
C ILE A 106 -6.16 -2.58 12.77
N ALA A 107 -7.39 -2.88 13.19
CA ALA A 107 -7.72 -4.09 13.92
C ALA A 107 -8.12 -5.21 12.93
N LEU A 108 -7.28 -6.26 12.83
CA LEU A 108 -7.44 -7.35 11.86
C LEU A 108 -7.84 -8.67 12.52
N ALA A 109 -8.69 -9.43 11.85
CA ALA A 109 -9.08 -10.78 12.21
C ALA A 109 -8.01 -11.82 11.81
N GLU A 110 -7.97 -12.95 12.52
CA GLU A 110 -7.24 -14.13 12.04
C GLU A 110 -7.75 -14.54 10.64
N GLY A 111 -6.82 -14.80 9.72
CA GLY A 111 -7.10 -15.11 8.32
C GLY A 111 -6.86 -13.95 7.35
N PHE A 112 -6.46 -12.78 7.83
CA PHE A 112 -6.05 -11.62 7.01
C PHE A 112 -4.60 -11.22 7.30
N SER A 113 -4.00 -10.41 6.43
CA SER A 113 -2.65 -9.85 6.59
C SER A 113 -2.56 -8.43 6.03
N LEU A 114 -1.67 -7.60 6.58
CA LEU A 114 -1.38 -6.25 6.10
C LEU A 114 0.00 -6.20 5.44
N THR A 115 0.11 -5.55 4.28
CA THR A 115 1.37 -5.37 3.54
C THR A 115 1.43 -3.98 2.91
N ALA A 116 2.63 -3.43 2.73
CA ALA A 116 2.83 -2.17 2.03
C ALA A 116 2.59 -2.32 0.52
N GLU A 117 2.00 -1.30 -0.11
CA GLU A 117 1.84 -1.16 -1.56
C GLU A 117 2.43 0.19 -2.00
N GLU A 118 3.75 0.22 -2.22
CA GLU A 118 4.47 1.46 -2.54
C GLU A 118 3.87 2.24 -3.74
N PRO A 119 3.93 3.59 -3.76
CA PRO A 119 4.25 4.47 -2.63
C PRO A 119 3.00 4.86 -1.82
N GLY A 120 3.12 4.88 -0.49
CA GLY A 120 2.17 5.56 0.41
C GLY A 120 0.81 4.89 0.59
N ARG A 121 0.70 3.57 0.41
CA ARG A 121 -0.56 2.81 0.54
C ARG A 121 -0.29 1.44 1.17
N ASP A 122 -1.33 0.82 1.71
CA ASP A 122 -1.28 -0.54 2.24
C ASP A 122 -2.36 -1.43 1.62
N MET A 123 -2.19 -2.74 1.73
CA MET A 123 -3.13 -3.77 1.29
C MET A 123 -3.43 -4.75 2.44
N VAL A 124 -4.71 -4.89 2.77
CA VAL A 124 -5.24 -5.99 3.60
C VAL A 124 -5.65 -7.14 2.68
N THR A 125 -4.98 -8.28 2.76
CA THR A 125 -5.27 -9.45 1.91
C THR A 125 -5.98 -10.54 2.71
N TYR A 126 -6.95 -11.23 2.11
CA TYR A 126 -7.56 -12.42 2.68
C TYR A 126 -6.70 -13.66 2.40
N ASN A 127 -6.13 -14.26 3.45
CA ASN A 127 -5.03 -15.23 3.31
C ASN A 127 -5.44 -16.58 2.67
N ALA A 128 -6.73 -16.84 2.46
CA ALA A 128 -7.22 -18.04 1.77
C ALA A 128 -7.39 -17.83 0.25
N ASN A 129 -7.58 -16.59 -0.21
CA ASN A 129 -7.75 -16.22 -1.60
C ASN A 129 -7.25 -14.78 -1.78
N ASP A 130 -6.04 -14.65 -2.33
CA ASP A 130 -5.30 -13.39 -2.46
C ASP A 130 -5.90 -12.40 -3.47
N GLN A 131 -6.84 -12.83 -4.29
CA GLN A 131 -7.64 -11.95 -5.14
C GLN A 131 -8.63 -11.10 -4.32
N ILE A 132 -9.00 -11.56 -3.12
CA ILE A 132 -9.89 -10.86 -2.20
C ILE A 132 -9.04 -9.98 -1.26
N SER A 133 -9.16 -8.66 -1.41
CA SER A 133 -8.26 -7.71 -0.75
C SER A 133 -8.89 -6.34 -0.54
N MET A 134 -8.27 -5.49 0.27
CA MET A 134 -8.67 -4.11 0.51
C MET A 134 -7.46 -3.19 0.59
N ARG A 135 -7.32 -2.28 -0.36
CA ARG A 135 -6.35 -1.18 -0.30
C ARG A 135 -6.80 -0.17 0.75
N VAL A 136 -5.85 0.29 1.57
CA VAL A 136 -6.05 1.32 2.61
C VAL A 136 -5.14 2.50 2.33
N GLU A 137 -5.74 3.69 2.25
CA GLU A 137 -5.05 4.96 2.03
C GLU A 137 -5.52 5.97 3.07
N THR A 138 -4.59 6.71 3.68
CA THR A 138 -4.88 7.69 4.72
C THR A 138 -4.36 9.07 4.32
N PHE A 139 -5.13 10.11 4.67
CA PHE A 139 -4.78 11.51 4.40
C PHE A 139 -4.92 12.34 5.68
N SER A 140 -3.98 13.24 5.94
CA SER A 140 -4.11 14.19 7.06
C SER A 140 -5.16 15.25 6.75
N LYS A 141 -6.00 15.58 7.73
CA LYS A 141 -6.93 16.71 7.66
C LYS A 141 -6.25 18.08 7.72
N ASP A 142 -4.93 18.13 7.97
CA ASP A 142 -4.12 19.34 7.80
C ASP A 142 -3.75 19.61 6.34
N ASP A 143 -3.77 18.58 5.47
CA ASP A 143 -3.37 18.67 4.05
C ASP A 143 -4.56 18.76 3.07
N THR A 144 -5.74 18.25 3.43
CA THR A 144 -6.92 18.16 2.56
C THR A 144 -8.22 17.98 3.37
N ASP A 145 -9.38 18.28 2.78
CA ASP A 145 -10.69 18.06 3.41
C ASP A 145 -11.46 16.86 2.84
N TYR A 146 -12.46 16.39 3.59
CA TYR A 146 -13.26 15.22 3.22
C TYR A 146 -14.06 15.42 1.92
N GLU A 147 -14.58 16.63 1.66
CA GLU A 147 -15.40 16.92 0.49
C GLU A 147 -14.55 16.99 -0.80
N GLU A 148 -13.30 17.45 -0.70
CA GLU A 148 -12.32 17.31 -1.78
C GLU A 148 -11.99 15.85 -2.05
N LYS A 149 -11.61 15.07 -1.02
CA LYS A 149 -11.23 13.67 -1.20
C LYS A 149 -12.39 12.75 -1.59
N ALA A 150 -13.62 13.04 -1.17
CA ALA A 150 -14.81 12.32 -1.60
C ALA A 150 -15.07 12.52 -3.10
N ARG A 151 -14.90 13.74 -3.60
CA ARG A 151 -15.05 14.09 -5.02
C ARG A 151 -13.92 13.54 -5.89
N GLU A 152 -12.68 13.54 -5.40
CA GLU A 152 -11.56 12.83 -6.03
C GLU A 152 -11.87 11.32 -6.14
N THR A 153 -12.39 10.73 -5.07
CA THR A 153 -12.70 9.29 -4.99
C THR A 153 -13.85 8.91 -5.92
N GLU A 154 -14.94 9.68 -5.96
CA GLU A 154 -16.05 9.48 -6.91
C GLU A 154 -15.57 9.59 -8.37
N SER A 155 -14.73 10.59 -8.67
CA SER A 155 -14.11 10.75 -10.00
C SER A 155 -13.19 9.57 -10.36
N THR A 156 -12.47 9.03 -9.38
CA THR A 156 -11.60 7.85 -9.58
C THR A 156 -12.44 6.60 -9.86
N VAL A 157 -13.49 6.34 -9.07
CA VAL A 157 -14.44 5.24 -9.30
C VAL A 157 -15.11 5.37 -10.67
N GLY A 158 -15.55 6.56 -11.06
CA GLY A 158 -16.13 6.81 -12.39
C GLY A 158 -15.17 6.62 -13.57
N LEU A 159 -13.84 6.66 -13.34
CA LEU A 159 -12.81 6.37 -14.34
C LEU A 159 -12.39 4.90 -14.39
N THR A 160 -12.62 4.13 -13.32
CA THR A 160 -12.26 2.70 -13.23
C THR A 160 -13.44 1.75 -13.42
N ALA A 161 -14.68 2.22 -13.26
CA ALA A 161 -15.90 1.41 -13.40
C ALA A 161 -16.20 1.05 -14.87
N PRO A 162 -16.80 -0.13 -15.16
CA PRO A 162 -17.21 -0.53 -16.51
C PRO A 162 -18.15 0.49 -17.17
N ASP A 163 -17.79 1.01 -18.35
CA ASP A 163 -18.48 2.11 -19.03
C ASP A 163 -18.75 3.35 -18.16
N GLY A 164 -17.99 3.55 -17.07
CA GLY A 164 -18.23 4.59 -16.06
C GLY A 164 -19.43 4.34 -15.15
N GLN A 165 -19.98 3.12 -15.12
CA GLN A 165 -21.18 2.76 -14.38
C GLN A 165 -20.85 2.23 -12.97
N TYR A 166 -21.08 3.07 -11.96
CA TYR A 166 -21.06 2.72 -10.54
C TYR A 166 -22.40 3.10 -9.88
N GLN A 167 -22.65 2.61 -8.67
CA GLN A 167 -23.81 2.94 -7.84
C GLN A 167 -23.36 3.36 -6.43
N PRO A 168 -24.18 4.10 -5.66
CA PRO A 168 -23.94 4.28 -4.22
C PRO A 168 -23.98 2.94 -3.48
N TYR A 169 -23.05 2.75 -2.55
CA TYR A 169 -23.00 1.59 -1.64
C TYR A 169 -23.44 2.03 -0.23
N ASP A 170 -24.42 1.32 0.36
CA ASP A 170 -24.94 1.64 1.69
C ASP A 170 -23.99 1.16 2.80
N ILE A 171 -23.12 2.08 3.22
CA ILE A 171 -22.16 1.87 4.31
C ILE A 171 -22.74 2.20 5.71
N GLN A 172 -23.96 2.76 5.80
CA GLN A 172 -24.49 3.34 7.05
C GLN A 172 -24.56 2.31 8.17
N SER A 173 -25.02 1.09 7.88
CA SER A 173 -25.14 0.01 8.87
C SER A 173 -23.80 -0.47 9.48
N LEU A 174 -22.65 -0.14 8.85
CA LEU A 174 -21.32 -0.38 9.41
C LEU A 174 -20.75 0.87 10.12
N VAL A 175 -21.07 2.07 9.62
CA VAL A 175 -20.68 3.36 10.20
C VAL A 175 -21.41 3.64 11.52
N GLU A 176 -22.69 3.29 11.66
CA GLU A 176 -23.46 3.44 12.91
C GLU A 176 -22.83 2.71 14.12
N LYS A 177 -21.99 1.69 13.87
CA LYS A 177 -21.21 0.98 14.90
C LYS A 177 -20.04 1.82 15.43
N ASN A 178 -19.53 2.75 14.61
CA ASN A 178 -18.27 3.47 14.79
C ASN A 178 -18.53 4.99 14.96
N LYS A 179 -18.95 5.40 16.16
CA LYS A 179 -19.44 6.76 16.49
C LYS A 179 -18.41 7.90 16.34
N GLU A 180 -17.16 7.56 16.07
CA GLU A 180 -16.06 8.51 15.83
C GLU A 180 -16.00 8.96 14.36
N ILE A 181 -16.70 8.25 13.47
CA ILE A 181 -16.83 8.59 12.04
C ILE A 181 -17.84 9.74 11.90
N GLN A 182 -17.38 10.84 11.31
CA GLN A 182 -18.16 12.08 11.15
C GLN A 182 -18.87 12.13 9.79
N HIS A 183 -18.16 11.73 8.73
CA HIS A 183 -18.66 11.67 7.36
C HIS A 183 -18.26 10.33 6.74
N ALA A 184 -19.11 9.76 5.89
CA ALA A 184 -18.81 8.55 5.13
C ALA A 184 -19.62 8.49 3.83
N THR A 185 -19.04 7.92 2.78
CA THR A 185 -19.71 7.65 1.50
C THR A 185 -19.12 6.39 0.87
N GLY A 186 -19.99 5.56 0.30
CA GLY A 186 -19.60 4.32 -0.38
C GLY A 186 -20.06 4.32 -1.83
N PHE A 187 -19.27 3.67 -2.69
CA PHE A 187 -19.55 3.42 -4.09
C PHE A 187 -19.27 1.94 -4.41
N ILE A 188 -20.00 1.38 -5.38
CA ILE A 188 -19.79 0.03 -5.91
C ILE A 188 -19.82 0.02 -7.43
N ALA A 189 -18.84 -0.66 -8.04
CA ALA A 189 -18.81 -1.01 -9.46
C ALA A 189 -18.73 -2.53 -9.62
N THR A 190 -19.51 -3.10 -10.54
CA THR A 190 -19.61 -4.56 -10.75
C THR A 190 -19.20 -4.95 -12.17
N PHE A 191 -18.31 -5.93 -12.27
CA PHE A 191 -17.67 -6.40 -13.49
C PHE A 191 -18.35 -7.70 -13.93
N ALA A 192 -19.54 -7.56 -14.51
CA ALA A 192 -20.49 -8.65 -14.71
C ALA A 192 -20.03 -9.78 -15.66
N GLU A 193 -18.94 -9.61 -16.41
CA GLU A 193 -18.34 -10.66 -17.24
C GLU A 193 -17.39 -11.59 -16.45
N ASP A 194 -16.83 -11.09 -15.33
CA ASP A 194 -15.75 -11.75 -14.58
C ASP A 194 -16.16 -12.24 -13.16
N ASP A 195 -17.38 -11.92 -12.70
CA ASP A 195 -17.86 -12.08 -11.31
C ASP A 195 -17.12 -11.21 -10.27
N ASP A 196 -16.45 -10.14 -10.69
CA ASP A 196 -15.74 -9.23 -9.79
C ASP A 196 -16.58 -7.99 -9.38
N GLN A 197 -16.28 -7.45 -8.20
CA GLN A 197 -16.79 -6.16 -7.71
C GLN A 197 -15.67 -5.33 -7.06
N VAL A 198 -15.79 -4.01 -7.18
CA VAL A 198 -14.98 -3.06 -6.44
C VAL A 198 -15.90 -2.20 -5.58
N VAL A 199 -15.69 -2.25 -4.27
CA VAL A 199 -16.42 -1.41 -3.29
C VAL A 199 -15.44 -0.40 -2.70
N THR A 200 -15.66 0.87 -3.01
CA THR A 200 -14.83 1.98 -2.53
C THR A 200 -15.57 2.77 -1.47
N VAL A 201 -15.00 2.87 -0.28
CA VAL A 201 -15.54 3.63 0.85
C VAL A 201 -14.55 4.72 1.22
N ILE A 202 -15.04 5.93 1.41
CA ILE A 202 -14.28 7.01 2.01
C ILE A 202 -14.99 7.51 3.27
N TYR A 203 -14.24 7.79 4.33
CA TYR A 203 -14.79 8.31 5.57
C TYR A 203 -13.81 9.22 6.31
N GLU A 204 -14.34 10.03 7.23
CA GLU A 204 -13.60 10.97 8.07
C GLU A 204 -13.69 10.55 9.54
N LYS A 205 -12.55 10.37 10.20
CA LYS A 205 -12.45 10.00 11.62
C LYS A 205 -11.27 10.71 12.28
N ASP A 206 -11.48 11.30 13.44
CA ASP A 206 -10.47 12.04 14.21
C ASP A 206 -9.71 13.08 13.34
N SER A 207 -8.39 12.93 13.18
CA SER A 207 -7.52 13.77 12.33
C SER A 207 -7.26 13.21 10.93
N LYS A 208 -7.86 12.07 10.57
CA LYS A 208 -7.59 11.34 9.33
C LYS A 208 -8.83 11.27 8.42
N ILE A 209 -8.58 11.30 7.12
CA ILE A 209 -9.54 10.85 6.09
C ILE A 209 -9.00 9.52 5.57
N VAL A 210 -9.86 8.51 5.47
CA VAL A 210 -9.46 7.14 5.09
C VAL A 210 -10.24 6.72 3.84
N ARG A 211 -9.51 6.26 2.81
CA ARG A 211 -10.07 5.62 1.62
C ARG A 211 -9.76 4.12 1.68
N LEU A 212 -10.82 3.33 1.62
CA LEU A 212 -10.79 1.87 1.49
C LEU A 212 -11.23 1.52 0.06
N THR A 213 -10.47 0.67 -0.64
CA THR A 213 -10.89 0.10 -1.93
C THR A 213 -10.83 -1.42 -1.83
N VAL A 214 -11.99 -2.05 -1.68
CA VAL A 214 -12.16 -3.51 -1.60
C VAL A 214 -12.26 -4.09 -3.00
N PHE A 215 -11.48 -5.13 -3.26
CA PHE A 215 -11.56 -6.02 -4.42
C PHE A 215 -12.10 -7.38 -3.92
N ASP A 216 -13.24 -7.83 -4.44
CA ASP A 216 -13.91 -9.07 -4.02
C ASP A 216 -14.77 -9.60 -5.19
N ARG A 217 -15.30 -10.82 -5.11
CA ARG A 217 -16.25 -11.35 -6.11
C ARG A 217 -17.70 -11.05 -5.74
N THR A 218 -18.61 -10.95 -6.72
CA THR A 218 -20.05 -10.75 -6.45
C THR A 218 -20.70 -11.99 -5.80
N SER A 219 -20.12 -13.17 -6.04
CA SER A 219 -20.45 -14.42 -5.35
C SER A 219 -19.93 -14.53 -3.91
N SER A 220 -18.93 -13.72 -3.54
CA SER A 220 -18.28 -13.69 -2.23
C SER A 220 -18.97 -12.73 -1.25
N LYS A 221 -18.59 -12.81 0.02
CA LYS A 221 -19.14 -12.00 1.14
C LYS A 221 -18.07 -11.41 2.06
N VAL A 222 -16.79 -11.57 1.71
CA VAL A 222 -15.66 -11.16 2.53
C VAL A 222 -15.54 -9.64 2.61
N THR A 223 -16.08 -8.91 1.62
CA THR A 223 -16.24 -7.44 1.60
C THR A 223 -16.68 -6.86 2.95
N ASN A 224 -17.72 -7.42 3.59
CA ASN A 224 -18.20 -6.88 4.86
C ASN A 224 -17.18 -7.05 6.01
N ALA A 225 -16.39 -8.12 6.01
CA ALA A 225 -15.31 -8.32 6.98
C ALA A 225 -14.18 -7.31 6.76
N LEU A 226 -13.78 -7.11 5.50
CA LEU A 226 -12.77 -6.13 5.12
C LEU A 226 -13.20 -4.71 5.51
N LEU A 227 -14.44 -4.32 5.24
CA LEU A 227 -14.98 -3.02 5.65
C LEU A 227 -15.11 -2.88 7.17
N GLU A 228 -15.58 -3.91 7.90
CA GLU A 228 -15.63 -3.85 9.37
C GLU A 228 -14.25 -3.69 10.02
N MET A 229 -13.21 -4.34 9.47
CA MET A 229 -11.83 -4.11 9.89
C MET A 229 -11.33 -2.73 9.46
N GLY A 230 -11.57 -2.32 8.21
CA GLY A 230 -11.14 -1.04 7.65
C GLY A 230 -11.62 0.16 8.46
N LEU A 231 -12.89 0.15 8.88
CA LEU A 231 -13.48 1.23 9.69
C LEU A 231 -12.86 1.36 11.11
N THR A 232 -12.02 0.42 11.54
CA THR A 232 -11.33 0.50 12.84
C THR A 232 -10.09 1.40 12.83
N VAL A 233 -9.58 1.80 11.65
CA VAL A 233 -8.36 2.62 11.49
C VAL A 233 -8.36 3.83 12.42
N LYS A 234 -7.20 4.10 13.01
CA LYS A 234 -6.92 5.20 13.96
C LYS A 234 -5.48 5.70 13.77
#